data_AF-A0A819IZQ3-F1
#
_entry.id   AF-A0A819IZQ3-F1
#
_cell.length_a   1.000
_cell.length_b   1.000
_cell.length_c   1.000
_cell.angle_alpha   90.00
_cell.angle_beta   90.00
_cell.angle_gamma   90.00
#
_symmetry.space_group_name_H-M   'P 1'
#
loop_
_entity.id
_entity.type
_entity.pdbx_description
1 polymer ?
#
loop_
_entity_poly.entity_id
_entity_poly.type
_entity_poly.pdbx_seq_one_letter_code
_entity_poly.pdbx_strand_id
1 'polypeptide(L)' 'GDGKITVEDVEILLKEMGLGFVSKHLARTLFNIVDTNHNGQLDFHDLLALTSLLKRLSSSSSSVSSDRF' A
#
# COMPACT_ATOMS: atom_id res chain seq x y z
N GLY A 1 11.17 -16.82 -3.49
CA GLY A 1 10.26 -15.67 -3.58
C GLY A 1 9.75 -15.61 -4.98
N ASP A 2 8.48 -15.93 -5.19
CA ASP A 2 7.88 -16.15 -6.50
C ASP A 2 7.57 -14.86 -7.29
N GLY A 3 8.06 -13.70 -6.81
CA GLY A 3 7.89 -12.40 -7.47
C GLY A 3 6.48 -11.84 -7.45
N LYS A 4 5.58 -12.46 -6.66
CA LYS A 4 4.16 -12.13 -6.59
C LYS A 4 3.83 -11.53 -5.23
N ILE A 5 3.04 -10.47 -5.21
CA ILE A 5 2.50 -9.88 -3.99
C ILE A 5 1.04 -10.29 -3.86
N THR A 6 0.68 -10.84 -2.71
CA THR A 6 -0.69 -11.23 -2.39
C THR A 6 -1.40 -10.15 -1.58
N VAL A 7 -2.72 -10.29 -1.42
CA VAL A 7 -3.52 -9.42 -0.55
C VAL A 7 -2.97 -9.43 0.89
N GLU A 8 -2.47 -10.56 1.36
CA GLU A 8 -1.90 -10.72 2.71
C GLU A 8 -0.62 -9.90 2.87
N ASP A 9 0.25 -9.89 1.85
CA ASP A 9 1.47 -9.07 1.84
C ASP A 9 1.15 -7.58 1.88
N VAL A 10 0.11 -7.14 1.17
CA VAL A 10 -0.38 -5.76 1.23
C VAL A 10 -0.89 -5.42 2.64
N GLU A 11 -1.62 -6.34 3.28
CA GLU A 11 -2.13 -6.16 4.65
C GLU A 11 -0.97 -5.98 5.66
N ILE A 12 0.10 -6.77 5.50
CA ILE A 12 1.33 -6.67 6.32
C ILE A 12 2.05 -5.35 6.06
N LEU A 13 2.24 -4.96 4.79
CA LEU A 13 2.89 -3.71 4.41
C LEU A 13 2.17 -2.47 4.95
N LEU A 14 0.84 -2.46 4.89
CA LEU A 14 0.01 -1.38 5.43
C LEU A 14 0.15 -1.29 6.96
N LYS A 15 0.24 -2.43 7.63
CA LYS A 15 0.44 -2.51 9.08
C LYS A 15 1.83 -2.00 9.48
N GLU A 16 2.87 -2.35 8.71
CA GLU A 16 4.25 -1.86 8.86
C GLU A 16 4.35 -0.34 8.62
N MET A 17 3.56 0.22 7.70
CA MET A 17 3.50 1.67 7.46
C MET A 17 2.84 2.47 8.60
N GLY A 18 2.45 1.83 9.70
CA GLY A 18 1.81 2.49 10.84
C GLY A 18 0.35 2.85 10.59
N LEU A 19 -0.23 2.40 9.46
CA LEU A 19 -1.66 2.44 9.21
C LEU A 19 -2.30 1.27 9.99
N GLY A 20 -2.19 1.30 11.32
CA GLY A 20 -2.45 0.17 12.22
C GLY A 20 -3.86 -0.43 12.18
N PHE A 21 -4.79 0.16 11.42
CA PHE A 21 -6.15 -0.31 11.24
C PHE A 21 -6.68 -0.05 9.82
N VAL A 22 -5.91 -0.39 8.79
CA VAL A 22 -6.54 -0.52 7.46
C VAL A 22 -7.52 -1.68 7.55
N SER A 23 -8.81 -1.34 7.62
CA SER A 23 -9.89 -2.34 7.60
C SER A 23 -9.68 -3.27 6.41
N LYS A 24 -9.93 -4.58 6.56
CA LYS A 24 -9.88 -5.53 5.43
C LYS A 24 -10.58 -5.01 4.18
N HIS A 25 -11.64 -4.24 4.38
CA HIS A 25 -12.34 -3.56 3.32
C HIS A 25 -11.46 -2.55 2.56
N LEU A 26 -10.73 -1.67 3.25
CA LEU A 26 -9.85 -0.68 2.64
C LEU A 26 -8.63 -1.34 1.98
N ALA A 27 -8.05 -2.39 2.59
CA ALA A 27 -6.99 -3.17 1.96
C ALA A 27 -7.48 -3.81 0.65
N ARG A 28 -8.69 -4.39 0.68
CA ARG A 28 -9.33 -4.99 -0.50
C ARG A 28 -9.75 -3.95 -1.54
N THR A 29 -10.15 -2.75 -1.14
CA THR A 29 -10.44 -1.64 -2.05
C THR A 29 -9.17 -1.15 -2.73
N LEU A 30 -8.09 -0.91 -1.97
CA LEU A 30 -6.79 -0.53 -2.53
C LEU A 30 -6.25 -1.61 -3.46
N PHE A 31 -6.35 -2.86 -3.04
CA PHE A 31 -5.99 -4.01 -3.88
C PHE A 31 -6.80 -4.01 -5.17
N ASN A 32 -8.13 -3.87 -5.12
CA ASN A 32 -8.98 -3.88 -6.31
C ASN A 32 -8.82 -2.66 -7.22
N ILE A 33 -8.36 -1.52 -6.68
CA ILE A 33 -8.03 -0.33 -7.48
C ILE A 33 -6.76 -0.57 -8.30
N VAL A 34 -5.83 -1.35 -7.76
CA VAL A 34 -4.50 -1.54 -8.34
C VAL A 34 -4.39 -2.85 -9.12
N ASP A 35 -5.14 -3.89 -8.74
CA ASP A 35 -5.34 -5.14 -9.48
C ASP A 35 -6.22 -4.88 -10.71
N THR A 36 -5.62 -4.24 -11.71
CA THR A 36 -6.28 -3.85 -12.97
C THR A 36 -6.65 -5.08 -13.80
N ASN A 37 -5.94 -6.20 -13.60
CA ASN A 37 -6.14 -7.43 -14.34
C ASN A 37 -7.11 -8.40 -13.63
N HIS A 38 -7.60 -8.02 -12.44
CA HIS A 38 -8.51 -8.80 -11.60
C HIS A 38 -8.10 -10.26 -11.43
N ASN A 39 -6.79 -10.52 -11.37
CA ASN A 39 -6.25 -11.88 -11.28
C ASN A 39 -6.05 -12.32 -9.81
N GLY A 40 -6.39 -11.45 -8.85
CA GLY A 40 -6.26 -11.70 -7.43
C GLY A 40 -4.82 -11.70 -6.93
N GLN A 41 -3.87 -11.24 -7.75
CA GLN A 41 -2.45 -11.10 -7.47
C GLN A 41 -1.97 -9.73 -7.93
N LEU A 42 -0.97 -9.18 -7.25
CA LEU A 42 -0.30 -7.97 -7.71
C LEU A 42 0.97 -8.36 -8.43
N ASP A 43 0.98 -8.11 -9.73
CA ASP A 43 2.18 -8.23 -10.55
C ASP A 43 3.05 -6.97 -10.39
N PHE A 44 4.28 -7.00 -10.90
CA PHE A 44 5.24 -5.90 -10.76
C PHE A 44 4.69 -4.54 -11.21
N HIS A 45 3.87 -4.53 -12.27
CA HIS A 45 3.27 -3.30 -12.80
C HIS A 45 2.21 -2.71 -11.84
N ASP A 46 1.41 -3.55 -11.21
CA ASP A 46 0.41 -3.12 -10.23
C ASP A 46 1.10 -2.65 -8.95
N LEU A 47 2.20 -3.30 -8.55
CA LEU A 47 3.04 -2.89 -7.42
C LEU A 47 3.61 -1.46 -7.59
N LEU A 48 4.00 -1.07 -8.81
CA LEU A 48 4.43 0.29 -9.12
C LEU A 48 3.30 1.31 -8.90
N ALA A 49 2.07 0.98 -9.29
CA ALA A 49 0.91 1.83 -9.05
C ALA A 49 0.58 1.94 -7.54
N LEU A 50 0.63 0.82 -6.81
CA LEU A 50 0.41 0.77 -5.37
C LEU A 50 1.45 1.61 -4.62
N THR A 51 2.73 1.43 -4.91
CA THR A 51 3.82 2.18 -4.27
C THR A 51 3.76 3.67 -4.58
N SER A 52 3.33 4.06 -5.78
CA SER A 52 3.11 5.46 -6.13
C SER A 52 1.95 6.08 -5.34
N LEU A 53 0.84 5.34 -5.17
CA LEU A 53 -0.27 5.76 -4.30
C LEU A 53 0.14 5.85 -2.83
N LEU A 54 0.83 4.84 -2.30
CA LEU A 54 1.31 4.81 -0.92
C LEU A 54 2.36 5.89 -0.67
N LYS A 55 3.27 6.17 -1.61
CA LYS A 55 4.20 7.30 -1.52
C LYS A 55 3.47 8.64 -1.42
N ARG A 56 2.37 8.83 -2.16
CA ARG A 56 1.56 10.05 -2.08
C ARG A 56 0.85 10.18 -0.74
N LEU A 57 0.33 9.07 -0.21
CA LEU A 57 -0.31 9.03 1.11
C LEU A 57 0.71 9.27 2.25
N SER A 58 1.87 8.62 2.17
CA SER A 58 2.96 8.74 3.14
C SER A 58 3.62 10.12 3.11
N SER A 59 3.83 10.70 1.92
CA SER A 59 4.36 12.08 1.80
C SER A 59 3.39 13.13 2.35
N SER A 60 2.10 12.81 2.43
CA SER A 60 1.12 13.67 3.08
C SER A 60 1.09 13.53 4.61
N SER A 61 1.82 12.56 5.20
CA SER A 61 1.95 12.36 6.65
C SER A 61 3.34 12.71 7.20
N SER A 62 4.33 13.02 6.34
CA SER A 62 5.58 13.66 6.73
C SER A 62 5.41 15.19 6.77
N SER A 63 4.58 15.65 7.69
CA SER A 63 4.61 17.02 8.21
C SER A 63 4.54 16.92 9.74
N VAL A 64 5.56 16.30 10.33
CA VAL A 64 5.85 16.44 11.76
C VAL A 64 7.25 17.01 11.91
N SER A 65 7.27 18.33 12.08
CA SER A 65 8.23 19.15 12.81
C SER A 65 9.63 18.57 13.08
N SER A 66 10.56 18.89 12.20
CA SER A 66 11.92 19.34 12.52
C SER A 66 12.03 20.64 11.72
N ASP A 67 12.11 21.82 12.31
CA ASP A 67 13.15 22.28 13.21
C ASP A 67 12.56 23.31 14.20
N ARG A 68 12.89 23.12 15.48
CA ARG A 68 12.67 24.11 16.52
C ARG A 68 14.02 24.32 17.20
N PHE A 69 14.72 25.35 16.79
CA PHE A 69 15.86 25.94 17.50
C PHE A 69 15.55 27.41 17.73
#